data_AF-A0A661ZQC9-F1
#
_entry.id   AF-A0A661ZQC9-F1
#
_cell.length_a   1.000
_cell.length_b   1.000
_cell.length_c   1.000
_cell.angle_alpha   90.00
_cell.angle_beta   90.00
_cell.angle_gamma   90.00
#
_symmetry.space_group_name_H-M   'P 1'
#
loop_
_entity.id
_entity.type
_entity.pdbx_description
1 polymer ?
#
loop_
_entity_poly.entity_id
_entity_poly.type
_entity_poly.pdbx_seq_one_letter_code
_entity_poly.pdbx_strand_id
1 'polypeptide(L)'
;MKIIIWIAAIIIVLAIVYFMGPKPEKPVLTRLISEDITSDLVKLEQEINRSEKAIPNIKKDNEAKIVWADIDKKEKTQFCVVYIHGFSASWMEGHPVNMDFAKRYGCNMYLARLHGHGLEDKEALVGLTPENYLETAKHAVNIGRQLG
;
A
#
# COMPACT_ATOMS: atom_id res chain seq x y z
N MET A 1 -22.53 48.74 -11.86
CA MET A 1 -21.24 49.06 -11.20
C MET A 1 -21.15 48.55 -9.76
N LYS A 2 -22.07 48.90 -8.85
CA LYS A 2 -22.05 48.44 -7.44
C LYS A 2 -22.02 46.90 -7.26
N ILE A 3 -22.80 46.16 -8.06
CA ILE A 3 -22.83 44.69 -8.02
C ILE A 3 -21.46 44.07 -8.36
N ILE A 4 -20.76 44.61 -9.37
CA ILE A 4 -19.43 44.13 -9.79
C ILE A 4 -18.41 44.35 -8.66
N ILE A 5 -18.49 45.49 -7.95
CA ILE A 5 -17.63 45.80 -6.81
C ILE A 5 -17.85 44.80 -5.67
N TRP A 6 -19.11 44.48 -5.35
CA TRP A 6 -19.43 43.49 -4.32
C TRP A 6 -18.94 42.08 -4.68
N ILE A 7 -19.10 41.66 -5.94
CA ILE A 7 -18.58 40.36 -6.42
C ILE A 7 -17.05 40.32 -6.30
N ALA A 8 -16.36 41.38 -6.72
CA ALA A 8 -14.91 41.48 -6.60
C ALA A 8 -14.45 41.43 -5.13
N ALA A 9 -15.14 42.13 -4.24
CA ALA A 9 -14.85 42.10 -2.81
C ALA A 9 -15.01 40.70 -2.21
N ILE A 10 -16.09 39.97 -2.55
CA ILE A 10 -16.30 38.59 -2.10
C ILE A 10 -15.18 37.67 -2.61
N ILE A 11 -14.79 37.77 -3.88
CA ILE A 11 -13.70 36.97 -4.45
C ILE A 11 -12.38 37.25 -3.73
N ILE A 12 -12.07 38.51 -3.44
CA ILE A 12 -10.86 38.89 -2.69
C ILE A 12 -10.88 38.29 -1.28
N VAL A 13 -12.01 38.37 -0.58
CA VAL A 13 -12.15 37.80 0.77
C VAL A 13 -11.98 36.27 0.72
N LEU A 14 -12.61 35.59 -0.25
CA LEU A 14 -12.45 34.14 -0.42
C LEU A 14 -11.00 33.75 -0.72
N ALA A 15 -10.30 34.52 -1.55
CA ALA A 15 -8.88 34.29 -1.84
C ALA A 15 -8.02 34.46 -0.58
N ILE A 16 -8.23 35.53 0.20
CA ILE A 16 -7.50 35.77 1.46
C ILE A 16 -7.74 34.62 2.43
N VAL A 17 -9.00 34.21 2.64
CA VAL A 17 -9.36 33.07 3.51
C VAL A 17 -8.69 31.78 3.04
N TYR A 18 -8.69 31.51 1.73
CA TYR A 18 -8.04 30.33 1.15
C TYR A 18 -6.53 30.30 1.43
N PHE A 19 -5.82 31.41 1.20
CA PHE A 19 -4.37 31.48 1.41
C PHE A 19 -3.95 31.50 2.89
N MET A 20 -4.83 31.98 3.77
CA MET A 20 -4.64 31.93 5.23
C MET A 20 -5.03 30.58 5.84
N GLY A 21 -5.65 29.68 5.08
CA GLY A 21 -6.06 28.37 5.55
C GLY A 21 -4.88 27.50 6.01
N PRO A 22 -5.13 26.51 6.87
CA PRO A 22 -4.10 25.59 7.33
C PRO A 22 -3.51 24.81 6.15
N LYS A 23 -2.19 24.61 6.15
CA LYS A 23 -1.50 23.76 5.19
C LYS A 23 -1.13 22.44 5.88
N PRO A 24 -1.29 21.29 5.21
CA PRO A 24 -0.83 20.03 5.77
C PRO A 24 0.68 20.08 5.97
N GLU A 25 1.16 19.36 6.99
CA GLU A 25 2.59 19.19 7.21
C GLU A 25 3.23 18.51 6.00
N LYS A 26 4.46 18.93 5.69
CA LYS A 26 5.21 18.30 4.59
C LYS A 26 5.63 16.90 5.04
N PRO A 27 5.42 15.88 4.20
CA PRO A 27 5.74 14.53 4.61
C PRO A 27 7.26 14.29 4.66
N VAL A 28 7.69 13.43 5.59
CA VAL A 28 9.10 13.03 5.73
C VAL A 28 9.33 11.72 4.98
N LEU A 29 9.67 11.84 3.70
CA LEU A 29 9.85 10.68 2.81
C LEU A 29 11.33 10.27 2.74
N THR A 30 11.69 9.26 3.53
CA THR A 30 13.05 8.71 3.55
C THR A 30 13.24 7.68 2.43
N ARG A 31 14.45 7.55 1.87
CA ARG A 31 14.76 6.50 0.87
C ARG A 31 15.37 5.23 1.47
N LEU A 32 15.78 5.29 2.74
CA LEU A 32 16.26 4.14 3.48
C LEU A 32 15.15 3.11 3.59
N ILE A 33 15.55 1.86 3.41
CA ILE A 33 14.71 0.69 3.49
C ILE A 33 15.38 -0.20 4.54
N SER A 34 14.65 -0.59 5.59
CA SER A 34 15.22 -1.43 6.65
C SER A 34 15.61 -2.81 6.11
N GLU A 35 16.69 -3.40 6.61
CA GLU A 35 17.20 -4.69 6.09
C GLU A 35 16.73 -5.90 6.90
N ASP A 36 15.92 -5.71 7.94
CA ASP A 36 15.57 -6.78 8.89
C ASP A 36 14.35 -7.60 8.44
N ILE A 37 14.43 -8.20 7.25
CA ILE A 37 13.51 -9.26 6.83
C ILE A 37 14.27 -10.58 6.84
N THR A 38 13.72 -11.58 7.50
CA THR A 38 14.33 -12.91 7.56
C THR A 38 14.48 -13.51 6.16
N SER A 39 15.63 -14.14 5.90
CA SER A 39 15.89 -14.90 4.67
C SER A 39 15.30 -16.32 4.71
N ASP A 40 14.79 -16.76 5.87
CA ASP A 40 14.04 -18.01 5.99
C ASP A 40 12.61 -17.78 5.47
N LEU A 41 12.33 -18.31 4.29
CA LEU A 41 11.08 -18.09 3.57
C LEU A 41 9.86 -18.70 4.26
N VAL A 42 10.04 -19.82 4.96
CA VAL A 42 8.96 -20.46 5.72
C VAL A 42 8.62 -19.58 6.93
N LYS A 43 9.64 -19.10 7.63
CA LYS A 43 9.47 -18.18 8.74
C LYS A 43 8.86 -16.85 8.28
N LEU A 44 9.30 -16.32 7.14
CA LEU A 44 8.77 -15.10 6.54
C LEU A 44 7.26 -15.21 6.27
N GLU A 45 6.82 -16.28 5.62
CA GLU A 45 5.39 -16.53 5.37
C GLU A 45 4.58 -16.60 6.68
N GLN A 46 5.13 -17.26 7.71
CA GLN A 46 4.49 -17.34 9.03
C GLN A 46 4.38 -15.97 9.69
N GLU A 47 5.42 -15.14 9.61
CA GLU A 47 5.43 -13.78 10.15
C GLU A 47 4.41 -12.87 9.47
N ILE A 48 4.33 -12.92 8.13
CA ILE A 48 3.31 -12.22 7.34
C ILE A 48 1.91 -12.65 7.77
N ASN A 49 1.63 -13.96 7.75
CA ASN A 49 0.33 -14.50 8.12
C ASN A 49 -0.06 -14.15 9.57
N ARG A 50 0.91 -14.15 10.50
CA ARG A 50 0.68 -13.74 11.89
C ARG A 50 0.37 -12.25 11.99
N SER A 51 1.11 -11.40 11.25
CA SER A 51 0.90 -9.95 11.26
C SER A 51 -0.47 -9.57 10.69
N GLU A 52 -0.90 -10.20 9.60
CA GLU A 52 -2.20 -9.95 9.00
C GLU A 52 -3.35 -10.44 9.90
N LYS A 53 -3.21 -11.60 10.56
CA LYS A 53 -4.19 -12.08 11.54
C LYS A 53 -4.34 -11.19 12.77
N ALA A 54 -3.32 -10.39 13.11
CA ALA A 54 -3.38 -9.47 14.24
C ALA A 54 -4.19 -8.20 13.92
N ILE A 55 -4.52 -7.97 12.65
CA ILE A 55 -5.25 -6.79 12.20
C ILE A 55 -6.75 -7.13 12.18
N PRO A 56 -7.57 -6.42 12.96
CA PRO A 56 -9.00 -6.70 13.02
C PRO A 56 -9.68 -6.32 11.71
N ASN A 57 -10.79 -7.01 11.41
CA ASN A 57 -11.73 -6.65 10.34
C ASN A 57 -11.09 -6.54 8.94
N ILE A 58 -10.08 -7.34 8.62
CA ILE A 58 -9.68 -7.50 7.20
C ILE A 58 -10.86 -8.14 6.45
N LYS A 59 -11.26 -7.55 5.31
CA LYS A 59 -12.24 -8.17 4.41
C LYS A 59 -11.70 -9.52 3.95
N LYS A 60 -12.60 -10.49 3.81
CA LYS A 60 -12.25 -11.84 3.34
C LYS A 60 -11.29 -11.79 2.13
N ASP A 61 -10.15 -12.46 2.27
CA ASP A 61 -9.14 -12.68 1.24
C ASP A 61 -8.31 -11.44 0.84
N ASN A 62 -8.40 -10.33 1.57
CA ASN A 62 -7.60 -9.13 1.32
C ASN A 62 -6.25 -9.09 2.06
N GLU A 63 -5.92 -10.11 2.85
CA GLU A 63 -4.66 -10.21 3.55
C GLU A 63 -3.47 -10.12 2.58
N ALA A 64 -2.38 -9.50 3.03
CA ALA A 64 -1.11 -9.60 2.35
C ALA A 64 -0.66 -11.07 2.34
N LYS A 65 -0.23 -11.59 1.18
CA LYS A 65 0.12 -13.00 1.05
C LYS A 65 1.21 -13.25 0.01
N ILE A 66 1.92 -14.37 0.19
CA ILE A 66 2.85 -14.88 -0.79
C ILE A 66 2.11 -15.84 -1.72
N VAL A 67 2.29 -15.67 -3.02
CA VAL A 67 1.91 -16.63 -4.05
C VAL A 67 3.18 -17.29 -4.55
N TRP A 68 3.36 -18.55 -4.19
CA TRP A 68 4.54 -19.34 -4.54
C TRP A 68 4.48 -19.79 -6.00
N ALA A 69 5.62 -19.73 -6.69
CA ALA A 69 5.75 -20.37 -8.01
C ALA A 69 5.65 -21.90 -7.91
N ASP A 70 6.20 -22.47 -6.83
CA ASP A 70 6.14 -23.89 -6.47
C ASP A 70 5.79 -24.00 -4.98
N ILE A 71 4.55 -24.41 -4.69
CA ILE A 71 4.00 -24.47 -3.33
C ILE A 71 4.64 -25.57 -2.48
N ASP A 72 5.18 -26.62 -3.11
CA ASP A 72 5.78 -27.76 -2.42
C ASP A 72 7.20 -27.43 -1.96
N LYS A 73 7.89 -26.54 -2.68
CA LYS A 73 9.26 -26.14 -2.36
C LYS A 73 9.36 -24.86 -1.54
N LYS A 74 8.53 -23.86 -1.84
CA LYS A 74 8.58 -22.51 -1.23
C LYS A 74 9.98 -21.90 -1.22
N GLU A 75 10.68 -22.02 -2.36
CA GLU A 75 12.05 -21.55 -2.52
C GLU A 75 12.12 -20.18 -3.23
N LYS A 76 13.26 -19.49 -3.07
CA LYS A 76 13.51 -18.21 -3.74
C LYS A 76 13.58 -18.43 -5.26
N THR A 77 12.85 -17.61 -6.03
CA THR A 77 12.92 -17.60 -7.49
C THR A 77 13.98 -16.62 -8.00
N GLN A 78 14.30 -16.61 -9.30
CA GLN A 78 15.24 -15.62 -9.85
C GLN A 78 14.69 -14.18 -9.79
N PHE A 79 13.37 -14.04 -9.86
CA PHE A 79 12.66 -12.77 -9.78
C PHE A 79 11.40 -12.94 -8.94
N CYS A 80 10.94 -11.87 -8.31
CA CYS A 80 9.66 -11.81 -7.60
C CYS A 80 8.81 -10.66 -8.15
N VAL A 81 7.49 -10.91 -8.25
CA VAL A 81 6.50 -9.89 -8.57
C VAL A 81 5.97 -9.29 -7.28
N VAL A 82 6.25 -8.03 -7.01
CA VAL A 82 5.62 -7.30 -5.90
C VAL A 82 4.42 -6.53 -6.47
N TYR A 83 3.21 -6.93 -6.10
CA TYR A 83 2.00 -6.25 -6.52
C TYR A 83 1.52 -5.27 -5.44
N ILE A 84 1.53 -3.99 -5.80
CA ILE A 84 1.07 -2.87 -4.97
C ILE A 84 -0.19 -2.31 -5.62
N HIS A 85 -1.33 -2.40 -4.93
CA HIS A 85 -2.63 -1.93 -5.44
C HIS A 85 -2.80 -0.41 -5.33
N GLY A 86 -3.83 0.14 -5.99
CA GLY A 86 -4.17 1.56 -5.94
C GLY A 86 -4.87 2.01 -4.65
N PHE A 87 -5.26 3.29 -4.61
CA PHE A 87 -5.96 3.88 -3.46
C PHE A 87 -7.32 3.22 -3.23
N SER A 88 -7.64 2.89 -1.97
CA SER A 88 -8.85 2.18 -1.52
C SER A 88 -9.06 0.75 -2.07
N ALA A 89 -8.15 0.27 -2.91
CA ALA A 89 -8.25 -1.03 -3.58
C ALA A 89 -7.70 -2.19 -2.73
N SER A 90 -7.60 -3.36 -3.37
CA SER A 90 -6.89 -4.53 -2.88
C SER A 90 -6.21 -5.25 -4.05
N TRP A 91 -5.55 -6.37 -3.76
CA TRP A 91 -4.86 -7.15 -4.79
C TRP A 91 -5.77 -7.58 -5.96
N MET A 92 -7.08 -7.66 -5.74
CA MET A 92 -8.09 -8.03 -6.74
C MET A 92 -8.24 -7.02 -7.88
N GLU A 93 -7.83 -5.76 -7.71
CA GLU A 93 -7.91 -4.75 -8.78
C GLU A 93 -7.09 -5.14 -10.02
N GLY A 94 -5.96 -5.82 -9.81
CA GLY A 94 -5.11 -6.32 -10.89
C GLY A 94 -5.45 -7.73 -11.36
N HIS A 95 -6.44 -8.39 -10.74
CA HIS A 95 -6.78 -9.76 -11.07
C HIS A 95 -7.52 -9.86 -12.42
N PRO A 96 -7.20 -10.85 -13.28
CA PRO A 96 -6.22 -11.92 -13.08
C PRO A 96 -4.79 -11.57 -13.56
N VAL A 97 -4.60 -10.42 -14.22
CA VAL A 97 -3.35 -10.05 -14.90
C VAL A 97 -2.13 -10.14 -13.99
N ASN A 98 -2.24 -9.67 -12.75
CA ASN A 98 -1.16 -9.71 -11.78
C ASN A 98 -0.70 -11.15 -11.45
N MET A 99 -1.64 -12.08 -11.27
CA MET A 99 -1.36 -13.48 -10.99
C MET A 99 -0.89 -14.24 -12.24
N ASP A 100 -1.52 -14.00 -13.39
CA ASP A 100 -1.15 -14.62 -14.66
C ASP A 100 0.27 -14.23 -15.09
N PHE A 101 0.68 -12.99 -14.80
CA PHE A 101 2.04 -12.54 -15.04
C PHE A 101 3.06 -13.34 -14.22
N ALA A 102 2.88 -13.44 -12.90
CA ALA A 102 3.77 -14.21 -12.03
C ALA A 102 3.85 -15.68 -12.45
N LYS A 103 2.69 -16.28 -12.75
CA LYS A 103 2.59 -17.66 -13.23
C LYS A 103 3.30 -17.86 -14.57
N ARG A 104 3.10 -16.95 -15.54
CA ARG A 104 3.72 -17.04 -16.88
C ARG A 104 5.24 -17.10 -16.81
N TYR A 105 5.85 -16.39 -15.87
CA TYR A 105 7.30 -16.30 -15.74
C TYR A 105 7.88 -17.20 -14.63
N GLY A 106 7.04 -18.00 -13.95
CA GLY A 106 7.49 -18.89 -12.88
C GLY A 106 8.11 -18.15 -11.70
N CYS A 107 7.60 -16.96 -11.39
CA CYS A 107 8.11 -16.11 -10.32
C CYS A 107 7.24 -16.25 -9.07
N ASN A 108 7.88 -16.19 -7.90
CA ASN A 108 7.16 -15.89 -6.68
C ASN A 108 6.50 -14.51 -6.79
N MET A 109 5.44 -14.31 -6.03
CA MET A 109 4.73 -13.04 -5.99
C MET A 109 4.34 -12.69 -4.57
N TYR A 110 4.46 -11.41 -4.23
CA TYR A 110 3.94 -10.85 -3.00
C TYR A 110 2.78 -9.90 -3.30
N LEU A 111 1.58 -10.27 -2.82
CA LEU A 111 0.39 -9.44 -2.88
C LEU A 111 0.40 -8.56 -1.63
N ALA A 112 0.78 -7.29 -1.76
CA ALA A 112 0.86 -6.38 -0.63
C ALA A 112 -0.54 -5.82 -0.26
N ARG A 113 -0.80 -5.65 1.03
CA ARG A 113 -1.93 -4.87 1.54
C ARG A 113 -1.38 -3.58 2.15
N LEU A 114 -1.73 -2.43 1.57
CA LEU A 114 -1.23 -1.14 2.05
C LEU A 114 -1.95 -0.71 3.34
N HIS A 115 -1.32 0.17 4.13
CA HIS A 115 -1.87 0.64 5.42
C HIS A 115 -3.34 1.08 5.29
N GLY A 116 -4.20 0.62 6.20
CA GLY A 116 -5.64 0.92 6.20
C GLY A 116 -6.47 0.29 5.07
N HIS A 117 -5.85 -0.28 4.04
CA HIS A 117 -6.58 -0.87 2.91
C HIS A 117 -7.06 -2.29 3.22
N GLY A 118 -8.06 -2.72 2.47
CA GLY A 118 -8.62 -4.06 2.57
C GLY A 118 -9.47 -4.31 3.83
N LEU A 119 -9.68 -3.32 4.70
CA LEU A 119 -10.47 -3.43 5.92
C LEU A 119 -11.98 -3.24 5.67
N GLU A 120 -12.79 -3.92 6.47
CA GLU A 120 -14.25 -3.75 6.55
C GLU A 120 -14.59 -2.62 7.52
N ASP A 121 -14.24 -1.40 7.14
CA ASP A 121 -14.51 -0.17 7.89
C ASP A 121 -14.81 0.98 6.90
N LYS A 122 -15.76 1.84 7.25
CA LYS A 122 -16.12 3.04 6.46
C LYS A 122 -15.03 4.12 6.53
N GLU A 123 -14.31 4.18 7.65
CA GLU A 123 -13.26 5.18 7.90
C GLU A 123 -11.85 4.54 7.90
N ALA A 124 -11.68 3.42 7.19
CA ALA A 124 -10.45 2.62 7.18
C ALA A 124 -9.18 3.41 6.83
N LEU A 125 -9.32 4.49 6.05
CA LEU A 125 -8.22 5.32 5.56
C LEU A 125 -8.04 6.63 6.34
N VAL A 126 -8.81 6.87 7.41
CA VAL A 126 -8.71 8.12 8.20
C VAL A 126 -7.32 8.33 8.79
N GLY A 127 -6.62 7.24 9.11
CA GLY A 127 -5.25 7.24 9.62
C GLY A 127 -4.16 7.09 8.54
N LEU A 128 -4.52 7.08 7.25
CA LEU A 128 -3.55 6.97 6.17
C LEU A 128 -2.72 8.25 6.07
N THR A 129 -1.39 8.12 6.13
CA THR A 129 -0.45 9.23 5.94
C THR A 129 0.51 8.90 4.80
N PRO A 130 1.15 9.90 4.17
CA PRO A 130 2.16 9.64 3.15
C PRO A 130 3.30 8.74 3.67
N GLU A 131 3.69 8.87 4.93
CA GLU A 131 4.73 8.07 5.57
C GLU A 131 4.30 6.62 5.72
N ASN A 132 3.16 6.33 6.37
CA ASN A 132 2.76 4.94 6.59
C ASN A 132 2.43 4.22 5.27
N TYR A 133 1.97 4.97 4.26
CA TYR A 133 1.74 4.45 2.93
C TYR A 133 3.05 4.08 2.24
N LEU A 134 4.06 4.97 2.29
CA LEU A 134 5.39 4.71 1.76
C LEU A 134 6.11 3.57 2.50
N GLU A 135 6.06 3.54 3.83
CA GLU A 135 6.70 2.48 4.62
C GLU A 135 6.10 1.10 4.33
N THR A 136 4.79 1.01 4.14
CA THR A 136 4.16 -0.26 3.75
C THR A 136 4.60 -0.71 2.34
N ALA A 137 4.74 0.23 1.39
CA ALA A 137 5.25 -0.08 0.06
C ALA A 137 6.72 -0.53 0.09
N LYS A 138 7.57 0.11 0.90
CA LYS A 138 8.97 -0.33 1.10
C LYS A 138 9.06 -1.72 1.71
N HIS A 139 8.22 -1.99 2.71
CA HIS A 139 8.15 -3.31 3.34
C HIS A 139 7.81 -4.39 2.31
N ALA A 140 6.83 -4.12 1.43
CA ALA A 140 6.50 -5.03 0.33
C ALA A 140 7.67 -5.27 -0.64
N VAL A 141 8.42 -4.23 -1.00
CA VAL A 141 9.61 -4.36 -1.86
C VAL A 141 10.69 -5.20 -1.18
N ASN A 142 10.90 -5.06 0.13
CA ASN A 142 11.86 -5.87 0.88
C ASN A 142 11.49 -7.34 0.94
N ILE A 143 10.21 -7.64 1.19
CA ILE A 143 9.71 -9.02 1.12
C ILE A 143 9.98 -9.57 -0.28
N GLY A 144 9.70 -8.77 -1.32
CA GLY A 144 10.02 -9.10 -2.71
C GLY A 144 11.48 -9.54 -2.90
N ARG A 145 12.45 -8.81 -2.34
CA ARG A 145 13.89 -9.13 -2.41
C ARG A 145 14.28 -10.46 -1.76
N GLN A 146 13.52 -10.93 -0.77
CA GLN A 146 13.75 -12.25 -0.18
C GLN A 146 13.16 -13.35 -1.05
N LEU A 147 12.01 -13.09 -1.66
CA LEU A 147 11.28 -14.05 -2.50
C LEU A 147 11.87 -14.22 -3.90
N GLY A 148 12.61 -13.23 -4.41
CA GLY A 148 13.25 -13.24 -5.72
C GLY A 148 14.41 -12.29 -5.85
#